data_AF-A0A1I6PU11-F1
#
_entry.id   AF-A0A1I6PU11-F1
#
_cell.length_a   1.000
_cell.length_b   1.000
_cell.length_c   1.000
_cell.angle_alpha   90.00
_cell.angle_beta   90.00
_cell.angle_gamma   90.00
#
_symmetry.space_group_name_H-M   'P 1'
#
loop_
_entity.id
_entity.type
_entity.pdbx_description
1 polymer ?
#
loop_
_entity_poly.entity_id
_entity_poly.type
_entity_poly.pdbx_seq_one_letter_code
_entity_poly.pdbx_strand_id
1 'polypeptide(L)'
;MKKILRYFFLFLFTIPTYSQVQSYYNDVDLSNTGNDLFLVLSAKLKATHTGIPYTGSPVDVWDACKSGDEDPDNAANVLLIYGYNDDDGNFSTDRSRSKLEQAGSSYIPGKWNREHVFAKSLAIPALGTEEPGPGTDVYNLRPADQDRNSTRSNNKFTDASGTSRIISTNGGWYPGDEWKGDIARIVMYMYTRYNGDGSKVSETKCLPINVGFGTTLAVDPNMIDLFLKWNVEDPVSTFEENRNNILANIQGNRNPYVDNPYLATVIWGGLAAEDKWNMSGSSDSEAPSAPTNLVASNITDTSATITWTASTDNTGVYDYLVYLNGNYLTSSTATSVNISNLNGNTSYQISVKARDAANNQSEFSASYNFTTQVGPTVLFEENFNSCADVKFVSYNEASTKNWACETQFGENNSGSYGINGYQEEVLSKDWLITKTPIDFDANTGEKLTFYTDAAYGNSPLELVYSIDYAGAGNPADFTWQPVPNITIPIKSNTSSTEEIFKFSNVNISSITGTVYFAFKYYSNGVPTRWTVDSFKITAENENEDTDNDGVLNVNDSCPNTPAGESVDANGCSIGQLDDDNDGVQNSLDVCPNTPIGEAANATGCSSSQLDDDNDGVMNNVDACPNTPTGETV
;
A
#
# COMPACT_ATOMS: atom_id res chain seq x y z
N MET A 1 18.59 52.34 29.69
CA MET A 1 19.65 51.40 29.24
C MET A 1 19.01 50.03 29.04
N LYS A 2 18.72 49.65 27.79
CA LYS A 2 18.21 48.31 27.45
C LYS A 2 19.41 47.36 27.35
N LYS A 3 19.40 46.25 28.11
CA LYS A 3 20.40 45.18 28.00
C LYS A 3 19.99 44.25 26.86
N ILE A 4 20.84 44.17 25.84
CA ILE A 4 20.72 43.24 24.71
C ILE A 4 21.29 41.90 25.18
N LEU A 5 20.46 40.87 25.22
CA LEU A 5 20.86 39.48 25.46
C LEU A 5 21.28 38.89 24.11
N ARG A 6 22.58 38.58 23.93
CA ARG A 6 23.10 37.91 22.75
C ARG A 6 22.98 36.41 22.94
N TYR A 7 22.15 35.74 22.13
CA TYR A 7 22.15 34.29 22.01
C TYR A 7 23.37 33.86 21.18
N PHE A 8 24.24 33.06 21.78
CA PHE A 8 25.37 32.43 21.10
C PHE A 8 24.89 31.07 20.60
N PHE A 9 24.65 30.94 19.29
CA PHE A 9 24.39 29.65 18.67
C PHE A 9 25.69 28.84 18.70
N LEU A 10 25.73 27.79 19.53
CA LEU A 10 26.81 26.81 19.54
C LEU A 10 26.57 25.85 18.37
N PHE A 11 27.29 26.03 17.25
CA PHE A 11 27.37 24.99 16.22
C PHE A 11 28.17 23.82 16.80
N LEU A 12 27.50 22.72 17.16
CA LEU A 12 28.17 21.44 17.37
C LEU A 12 28.63 20.96 15.99
N PHE A 13 29.92 21.13 15.68
CA PHE A 13 30.56 20.38 14.60
C PHE A 13 30.67 18.92 15.05
N THR A 14 29.78 18.07 14.56
CA THR A 14 29.94 16.61 14.63
C THR A 14 31.01 16.22 13.62
N ILE A 15 32.22 15.92 14.10
CA ILE A 15 33.26 15.35 13.26
C ILE A 15 32.89 13.87 13.05
N PRO A 16 32.70 13.39 11.81
CA PRO A 16 32.42 11.97 11.57
C PRO A 16 33.62 11.14 12.04
N THR A 17 33.38 10.21 12.96
CA THR A 17 34.38 9.24 13.41
C THR A 17 34.21 7.96 12.61
N TYR A 18 35.11 7.71 11.68
CA TYR A 18 35.14 6.45 10.93
C TYR A 18 35.77 5.35 11.78
N SER A 19 35.23 4.13 11.68
CA SER A 19 35.86 2.96 12.28
C SER A 19 37.01 2.48 11.40
N GLN A 20 38.06 1.95 12.02
CA GLN A 20 39.13 1.31 11.23
C GLN A 20 38.58 0.04 10.58
N VAL A 21 38.92 -0.17 9.31
CA VAL A 21 38.65 -1.42 8.61
C VAL A 21 39.21 -2.58 9.44
N GLN A 22 38.36 -3.54 9.78
CA GLN A 22 38.71 -4.69 10.58
C GLN A 22 39.81 -5.49 9.88
N SER A 23 40.78 -6.00 10.63
CA SER A 23 41.92 -6.77 10.08
C SER A 23 41.50 -8.00 9.28
N TYR A 24 40.28 -8.48 9.49
CA TYR A 24 39.63 -9.53 8.69
C TYR A 24 39.61 -9.20 7.19
N TYR A 25 39.53 -7.92 6.80
CA TYR A 25 39.45 -7.46 5.41
C TYR A 25 40.79 -7.04 4.80
N ASN A 26 41.93 -7.23 5.49
CA ASN A 26 43.24 -6.78 5.01
C ASN A 26 43.69 -7.40 3.66
N ASP A 27 43.11 -8.54 3.27
CA ASP A 27 43.35 -9.26 2.02
C ASP A 27 42.23 -9.07 0.98
N VAL A 28 41.25 -8.22 1.28
CA VAL A 28 40.15 -7.85 0.37
C VAL A 28 40.50 -6.52 -0.28
N ASP A 29 40.55 -6.49 -1.61
CA ASP A 29 40.68 -5.24 -2.35
C ASP A 29 39.33 -4.49 -2.39
N LEU A 30 39.18 -3.55 -1.46
CA LEU A 30 38.00 -2.71 -1.29
C LEU A 30 37.89 -1.58 -2.33
N SER A 31 38.83 -1.47 -3.28
CA SER A 31 38.69 -0.56 -4.43
C SER A 31 37.81 -1.14 -5.55
N ASN A 32 37.53 -2.45 -5.51
CA ASN A 32 36.58 -3.09 -6.41
C ASN A 32 35.17 -2.54 -6.19
N THR A 33 34.36 -2.56 -7.25
CA THR A 33 32.95 -2.13 -7.22
C THR A 33 32.05 -3.17 -7.89
N GLY A 34 30.74 -3.09 -7.67
CA GLY A 34 29.78 -3.94 -8.37
C GLY A 34 30.02 -5.43 -8.14
N ASN A 35 29.89 -6.21 -9.21
CA ASN A 35 30.03 -7.67 -9.14
C ASN A 35 31.45 -8.13 -8.76
N ASP A 36 32.50 -7.35 -9.07
CA ASP A 36 33.86 -7.73 -8.70
C ASP A 36 34.05 -7.70 -7.17
N LEU A 37 33.55 -6.65 -6.51
CA LEU A 37 33.56 -6.58 -5.04
C LEU A 37 32.72 -7.71 -4.43
N PHE A 38 31.53 -7.97 -4.98
CA PHE A 38 30.67 -9.08 -4.55
C PHE A 38 31.39 -10.43 -4.60
N LEU A 39 32.13 -10.71 -5.69
CA LEU A 39 32.87 -11.97 -5.85
C LEU A 39 34.07 -12.07 -4.91
N VAL A 40 34.82 -10.99 -4.69
CA VAL A 40 35.95 -10.99 -3.75
C VAL A 40 35.47 -11.20 -2.31
N LEU A 41 34.40 -10.51 -1.89
CA LEU A 41 33.78 -10.74 -0.59
C LEU A 41 33.27 -12.18 -0.47
N SER A 42 32.58 -12.70 -1.49
CA SER A 42 32.12 -14.09 -1.51
C SER A 42 33.26 -15.09 -1.32
N ALA A 43 34.38 -14.89 -2.02
CA ALA A 43 35.56 -15.74 -1.89
C ALA A 43 36.13 -15.69 -0.46
N LYS A 44 36.23 -14.50 0.13
CA LYS A 44 36.67 -14.32 1.53
C LYS A 44 35.75 -15.04 2.52
N LEU A 45 34.44 -14.89 2.37
CA LEU A 45 33.44 -15.53 3.22
C LEU A 45 33.52 -17.06 3.12
N LYS A 46 33.68 -17.62 1.91
CA LYS A 46 33.86 -19.05 1.71
C LYS A 46 35.15 -19.59 2.33
N ALA A 47 36.26 -18.86 2.17
CA ALA A 47 37.57 -19.31 2.62
C ALA A 47 37.74 -19.31 4.15
N THR A 48 36.99 -18.46 4.85
CA THR A 48 37.12 -18.28 6.31
C THR A 48 36.00 -18.93 7.12
N HIS A 49 34.93 -19.38 6.47
CA HIS A 49 33.79 -19.98 7.15
C HIS A 49 34.10 -21.38 7.70
N THR A 50 33.77 -21.58 8.97
CA THR A 50 33.82 -22.86 9.66
C THR A 50 32.39 -23.27 10.03
N GLY A 51 31.93 -24.41 9.51
CA GLY A 51 30.62 -24.94 9.82
C GLY A 51 30.56 -25.49 11.25
N ILE A 52 29.42 -25.31 11.92
CA ILE A 52 29.13 -25.86 13.25
C ILE A 52 27.89 -26.77 13.18
N PRO A 53 27.78 -27.81 14.02
CA PRO A 53 26.61 -28.68 14.00
C PRO A 53 25.31 -27.93 14.34
N TYR A 54 24.19 -28.39 13.79
CA TYR A 54 22.88 -27.81 14.11
C TYR A 54 22.49 -28.01 15.57
N THR A 55 22.75 -29.20 16.12
CA THR A 55 22.68 -29.50 17.56
C THR A 55 23.83 -30.46 17.87
N GLY A 56 24.72 -30.13 18.80
CA GLY A 56 25.96 -30.90 19.00
C GLY A 56 26.97 -30.30 19.96
N SER A 57 28.24 -30.72 19.84
CA SER A 57 29.36 -30.35 20.72
C SER A 57 30.64 -30.17 19.89
N PRO A 58 31.62 -29.35 20.30
CA PRO A 58 31.68 -28.53 21.53
C PRO A 58 30.90 -27.21 21.48
N VAL A 59 30.57 -26.72 20.28
CA VAL A 59 29.75 -25.53 20.04
C VAL A 59 28.78 -25.85 18.92
N ASP A 60 27.50 -25.53 19.10
CA ASP A 60 26.45 -25.69 18.09
C ASP A 60 25.67 -24.38 17.85
N VAL A 61 24.64 -24.44 16.99
CA VAL A 61 23.81 -23.28 16.70
C VAL A 61 23.08 -22.74 17.94
N TRP A 62 22.67 -23.59 18.91
CA TRP A 62 22.07 -23.08 20.15
C TRP A 62 23.05 -22.23 20.94
N ASP A 63 24.29 -22.69 21.07
CA ASP A 63 25.34 -21.96 21.80
C ASP A 63 25.66 -20.63 21.11
N ALA A 64 25.72 -20.64 19.78
CA ALA A 64 25.94 -19.44 18.99
C ALA A 64 24.78 -18.44 19.12
N CYS A 65 23.52 -18.89 19.06
CA CYS A 65 22.37 -18.00 19.29
C CYS A 65 22.35 -17.46 20.72
N LYS A 66 22.62 -18.28 21.74
CA LYS A 66 22.64 -17.80 23.14
C LYS A 66 23.71 -16.75 23.43
N SER A 67 24.83 -16.82 22.73
CA SER A 67 25.94 -15.87 22.91
C SER A 67 25.78 -14.66 22.00
N GLY A 68 25.49 -14.88 20.72
CA GLY A 68 25.36 -13.82 19.72
C GLY A 68 24.09 -12.99 19.84
N ASP A 69 22.99 -13.58 20.31
CA ASP A 69 21.70 -12.90 20.46
C ASP A 69 21.38 -12.54 21.92
N GLU A 70 22.40 -12.47 22.79
CA GLU A 70 22.24 -12.04 24.18
C GLU A 70 21.55 -10.67 24.27
N ASP A 71 20.51 -10.58 25.10
CA ASP A 71 19.78 -9.34 25.35
C ASP A 71 20.69 -8.35 26.10
N PRO A 72 20.98 -7.15 25.53
CA PRO A 72 21.82 -6.14 26.16
C PRO A 72 21.34 -5.69 27.54
N ASP A 73 20.02 -5.74 27.79
CA ASP A 73 19.42 -5.32 29.04
C ASP A 73 19.31 -6.48 30.06
N ASN A 74 19.43 -7.72 29.59
CA ASN A 74 19.37 -8.91 30.43
C ASN A 74 20.19 -10.07 29.85
N ALA A 75 21.44 -10.22 30.32
CA ALA A 75 22.35 -11.27 29.86
C ALA A 75 21.87 -12.73 30.08
N ALA A 76 20.81 -12.96 30.89
CA ALA A 76 20.19 -14.28 31.02
C ALA A 76 19.26 -14.62 29.85
N ASN A 77 18.89 -13.63 29.05
CA ASN A 77 17.94 -13.74 27.94
C ASN A 77 18.64 -13.62 26.58
N VAL A 78 17.89 -13.99 25.54
CA VAL A 78 18.17 -13.67 24.15
C VAL A 78 17.07 -12.76 23.60
N LEU A 79 17.43 -11.90 22.65
CA LEU A 79 16.47 -11.18 21.84
C LEU A 79 15.80 -12.14 20.85
N LEU A 80 14.48 -12.03 20.75
CA LEU A 80 13.66 -12.81 19.83
C LEU A 80 13.38 -11.98 18.58
N ILE A 81 13.88 -12.41 17.42
CA ILE A 81 13.61 -11.74 16.17
C ILE A 81 12.10 -11.73 15.90
N TYR A 82 11.61 -10.59 15.39
CA TYR A 82 10.19 -10.25 15.26
C TYR A 82 9.44 -9.96 16.57
N GLY A 83 10.05 -10.10 17.75
CA GLY A 83 9.45 -9.70 19.02
C GLY A 83 9.44 -8.18 19.19
N TYR A 84 8.52 -7.65 19.99
CA TYR A 84 8.40 -6.20 20.22
C TYR A 84 7.72 -5.78 21.53
N ASN A 85 7.15 -6.70 22.32
CA ASN A 85 6.44 -6.36 23.55
C ASN A 85 6.54 -7.49 24.59
N ASP A 86 7.16 -7.22 25.73
CA ASP A 86 7.31 -8.18 26.84
C ASP A 86 6.22 -8.03 27.92
N ASP A 87 5.34 -7.02 27.82
CA ASP A 87 4.46 -6.57 28.92
C ASP A 87 2.96 -6.87 28.71
N ASP A 88 2.56 -7.47 27.58
CA ASP A 88 1.15 -7.75 27.25
C ASP A 88 0.66 -9.14 27.67
N GLY A 89 1.55 -9.98 28.21
CA GLY A 89 1.25 -11.36 28.57
C GLY A 89 1.05 -12.29 27.35
N ASN A 90 1.29 -11.81 26.13
CA ASN A 90 1.31 -12.61 24.92
C ASN A 90 2.75 -12.98 24.57
N PHE A 91 3.13 -14.20 24.92
CA PHE A 91 4.49 -14.68 24.69
C PHE A 91 4.87 -14.74 23.20
N SER A 92 3.93 -14.70 22.26
CA SER A 92 4.26 -14.65 20.82
C SER A 92 4.82 -13.30 20.37
N THR A 93 4.61 -12.26 21.16
CA THR A 93 5.09 -10.90 20.90
C THR A 93 6.26 -10.47 21.76
N ASP A 94 6.66 -11.29 22.75
CA ASP A 94 7.86 -11.08 23.57
C ASP A 94 9.08 -10.75 22.70
N ARG A 95 9.74 -9.65 23.05
CA ARG A 95 11.00 -9.19 22.48
C ARG A 95 12.20 -9.93 23.07
N SER A 96 12.10 -10.42 24.30
CA SER A 96 13.20 -11.07 25.01
C SER A 96 12.76 -12.34 25.73
N ARG A 97 13.63 -13.35 25.79
CA ARG A 97 13.33 -14.59 26.54
C ARG A 97 14.56 -15.28 27.09
N SER A 98 14.40 -15.95 28.23
CA SER A 98 15.47 -16.72 28.87
C SER A 98 16.15 -17.69 27.91
N LYS A 99 17.49 -17.72 27.96
CA LYS A 99 18.34 -18.66 27.23
C LYS A 99 18.00 -20.13 27.49
N LEU A 100 17.36 -20.42 28.62
CA LEU A 100 16.97 -21.78 29.03
C LEU A 100 15.59 -22.19 28.49
N GLU A 101 14.82 -21.24 27.95
CA GLU A 101 13.48 -21.46 27.47
C GLU A 101 13.42 -21.75 25.96
N GLN A 102 14.35 -22.58 25.51
CA GLN A 102 14.41 -23.07 24.14
C GLN A 102 13.63 -24.38 23.96
N ALA A 103 13.12 -24.61 22.75
CA ALA A 103 12.53 -25.88 22.35
C ALA A 103 12.97 -26.26 20.94
N GLY A 104 13.24 -27.56 20.74
CA GLY A 104 13.67 -28.12 19.46
C GLY A 104 12.53 -28.24 18.46
N SER A 105 12.32 -29.45 17.93
CA SER A 105 11.25 -29.73 16.97
C SER A 105 9.87 -29.86 17.62
N SER A 106 9.79 -30.05 18.94
CA SER A 106 8.52 -30.10 19.66
C SER A 106 7.99 -28.69 19.94
N TYR A 107 6.72 -28.48 19.65
CA TYR A 107 6.02 -27.26 20.05
C TYR A 107 5.82 -27.23 21.57
N ILE A 108 6.25 -26.14 22.19
CA ILE A 108 6.05 -25.85 23.61
C ILE A 108 5.74 -24.34 23.71
N PRO A 109 4.53 -23.95 24.13
CA PRO A 109 4.13 -22.54 24.24
C PRO A 109 5.13 -21.73 25.07
N GLY A 110 5.42 -20.50 24.62
CA GLY A 110 6.36 -19.59 25.31
C GLY A 110 7.81 -20.07 25.29
N LYS A 111 8.19 -20.94 24.36
CA LYS A 111 9.60 -21.31 24.11
C LYS A 111 10.06 -20.74 22.77
N TRP A 112 11.35 -20.46 22.69
CA TRP A 112 11.96 -20.00 21.45
C TRP A 112 12.59 -21.15 20.67
N ASN A 113 12.60 -21.04 19.35
CA ASN A 113 13.32 -21.90 18.44
C ASN A 113 14.23 -21.07 17.52
N ARG A 114 14.88 -21.73 16.58
CA ARG A 114 15.82 -21.09 15.66
C ARG A 114 15.11 -20.79 14.34
N GLU A 115 14.92 -19.52 14.08
CA GLU A 115 14.38 -18.99 12.83
C GLU A 115 15.47 -18.96 11.76
N HIS A 116 15.14 -19.46 10.58
CA HIS A 116 15.94 -19.28 9.36
C HIS A 116 15.42 -18.04 8.63
N VAL A 117 16.06 -16.91 8.87
CA VAL A 117 15.68 -15.61 8.28
C VAL A 117 15.58 -15.72 6.75
N PHE A 118 16.60 -16.25 6.09
CA PHE A 118 16.47 -16.81 4.76
C PHE A 118 15.86 -18.20 4.88
N ALA A 119 14.55 -18.32 4.59
CA ALA A 119 13.80 -19.55 4.79
C ALA A 119 14.42 -20.72 4.01
N LYS A 120 14.61 -21.86 4.67
CA LYS A 120 15.26 -23.04 4.07
C LYS A 120 14.61 -23.50 2.77
N SER A 121 13.28 -23.44 2.71
CA SER A 121 12.45 -23.91 1.58
C SER A 121 12.49 -22.99 0.36
N LEU A 122 12.92 -21.74 0.53
CA LEU A 122 13.01 -20.74 -0.55
C LEU A 122 14.41 -20.69 -1.18
N ALA A 123 15.38 -21.37 -0.57
CA ALA A 123 16.70 -21.58 -1.16
C ALA A 123 16.68 -22.70 -2.20
N ILE A 124 17.53 -22.60 -3.23
CA ILE A 124 17.58 -23.57 -4.33
C ILE A 124 19.03 -24.05 -4.55
N PRO A 125 19.39 -25.30 -4.17
CA PRO A 125 18.59 -26.24 -3.38
C PRO A 125 18.36 -25.76 -1.94
N ALA A 126 17.36 -26.35 -1.29
CA ALA A 126 16.99 -26.03 0.09
C ALA A 126 18.18 -26.16 1.05
N LEU A 127 18.22 -25.30 2.08
CA LEU A 127 19.32 -25.28 3.04
C LEU A 127 19.30 -26.54 3.91
N GLY A 128 20.29 -27.42 3.74
CA GLY A 128 20.48 -28.60 4.58
C GLY A 128 21.17 -28.28 5.90
N THR A 129 20.78 -28.98 6.97
CA THR A 129 21.36 -28.87 8.32
C THR A 129 22.38 -29.97 8.64
N GLU A 130 22.53 -30.95 7.74
CA GLU A 130 23.42 -32.09 7.91
C GLU A 130 24.85 -31.76 7.44
N GLU A 131 25.87 -32.36 8.08
CA GLU A 131 27.30 -32.29 7.70
C GLU A 131 27.87 -30.87 7.50
N PRO A 132 28.05 -30.12 8.61
CA PRO A 132 27.39 -28.82 8.80
C PRO A 132 27.12 -28.07 7.49
N GLY A 133 25.90 -28.21 6.98
CA GLY A 133 25.46 -27.60 5.74
C GLY A 133 25.05 -26.12 5.89
N PRO A 134 24.64 -25.46 4.78
CA PRO A 134 24.24 -24.05 4.76
C PRO A 134 23.12 -23.66 5.73
N GLY A 135 22.31 -24.62 6.17
CA GLY A 135 21.26 -24.42 7.17
C GLY A 135 21.78 -24.32 8.62
N THR A 136 23.09 -24.40 8.83
CA THR A 136 23.76 -24.22 10.14
C THR A 136 24.46 -22.87 10.29
N ASP A 137 24.37 -22.01 9.26
CA ASP A 137 25.00 -20.69 9.27
C ASP A 137 24.32 -19.75 10.28
N VAL A 138 25.05 -19.33 11.32
CA VAL A 138 24.49 -18.57 12.44
C VAL A 138 24.25 -17.10 12.13
N TYR A 139 24.78 -16.61 11.00
CA TYR A 139 24.36 -15.33 10.47
C TYR A 139 22.92 -15.37 9.94
N ASN A 140 22.40 -16.54 9.57
CA ASN A 140 21.02 -16.73 9.12
C ASN A 140 20.05 -17.21 10.22
N LEU A 141 20.59 -17.59 11.39
CA LEU A 141 19.83 -18.21 12.47
C LEU A 141 19.67 -17.25 13.63
N ARG A 142 18.41 -16.98 14.00
CA ARG A 142 18.06 -16.09 15.10
C ARG A 142 17.09 -16.80 16.07
N PRO A 143 17.15 -16.54 17.38
CA PRO A 143 16.07 -16.91 18.28
C PRO A 143 14.77 -16.25 17.85
N ALA A 144 13.67 -17.01 17.80
CA ALA A 144 12.32 -16.48 17.62
C ALA A 144 11.37 -17.25 18.53
N ASP A 145 10.31 -16.61 19.02
CA ASP A 145 9.21 -17.33 19.65
C ASP A 145 8.64 -18.38 18.68
N GLN A 146 8.31 -19.58 19.18
CA GLN A 146 7.85 -20.69 18.33
C GLN A 146 6.55 -20.37 17.58
N ASP A 147 5.57 -19.72 18.23
CA ASP A 147 4.30 -19.36 17.59
C ASP A 147 4.51 -18.21 16.59
N ARG A 148 5.41 -17.29 16.92
CA ARG A 148 5.74 -16.19 16.03
C ARG A 148 6.45 -16.64 14.77
N ASN A 149 7.43 -17.52 14.95
CA ASN A 149 8.16 -18.15 13.86
C ASN A 149 7.21 -19.00 12.98
N SER A 150 6.29 -19.74 13.61
CA SER A 150 5.27 -20.51 12.89
C SER A 150 4.35 -19.61 12.05
N THR A 151 3.98 -18.43 12.57
CA THR A 151 3.18 -17.43 11.85
C THR A 151 3.97 -16.83 10.68
N ARG A 152 5.26 -16.55 10.87
CA ARG A 152 6.15 -16.08 9.80
C ARG A 152 6.24 -17.11 8.67
N SER A 153 6.32 -18.41 9.00
CA SER A 153 6.37 -19.52 8.05
C SER A 153 7.53 -19.37 7.04
N ASN A 154 7.26 -19.48 5.74
CA ASN A 154 8.16 -19.10 4.66
C ASN A 154 7.59 -17.91 3.86
N ASN A 155 6.77 -17.06 4.48
CA ASN A 155 6.25 -15.87 3.82
C ASN A 155 7.42 -14.96 3.43
N LYS A 156 7.36 -14.41 2.20
CA LYS A 156 8.35 -13.45 1.73
C LYS A 156 8.26 -12.16 2.56
N PHE A 157 9.39 -11.51 2.78
CA PHE A 157 9.43 -10.21 3.39
C PHE A 157 8.76 -9.16 2.49
N THR A 158 8.06 -8.21 3.11
CA THR A 158 7.41 -7.09 2.42
C THR A 158 7.54 -5.83 3.24
N ASP A 159 7.51 -4.68 2.57
CA ASP A 159 7.61 -3.37 3.20
C ASP A 159 6.33 -2.98 3.97
N ALA A 160 6.50 -2.34 5.13
CA ALA A 160 5.45 -1.69 5.92
C ALA A 160 6.12 -0.83 7.02
N SER A 161 5.36 -0.47 8.06
CA SER A 161 5.85 0.20 9.27
C SER A 161 5.23 -0.37 10.53
N GLY A 162 5.84 -0.11 11.69
CA GLY A 162 5.38 -0.52 13.01
C GLY A 162 5.90 -1.89 13.42
N THR A 163 5.04 -2.70 14.04
CA THR A 163 5.41 -4.02 14.55
C THR A 163 5.22 -5.11 13.50
N SER A 164 5.91 -6.23 13.70
CA SER A 164 5.88 -7.40 12.82
C SER A 164 4.47 -7.94 12.61
N ARG A 165 4.11 -8.34 11.38
CA ARG A 165 2.80 -8.91 11.03
C ARG A 165 2.78 -9.42 9.59
N ILE A 166 1.72 -10.16 9.24
CA ILE A 166 1.37 -10.41 7.84
C ILE A 166 0.70 -9.16 7.27
N ILE A 167 1.09 -8.75 6.07
CA ILE A 167 0.47 -7.68 5.29
C ILE A 167 -0.54 -8.31 4.32
N SER A 168 -1.81 -7.99 4.50
CA SER A 168 -2.94 -8.66 3.82
C SER A 168 -2.92 -8.50 2.30
N THR A 169 -2.40 -7.40 1.77
CA THR A 169 -2.42 -7.09 0.33
C THR A 169 -1.66 -8.11 -0.53
N ASN A 170 -0.59 -8.70 0.00
CA ASN A 170 0.26 -9.66 -0.73
C ASN A 170 0.62 -10.91 0.08
N GLY A 171 0.12 -11.03 1.32
CA GLY A 171 0.47 -12.11 2.25
C GLY A 171 1.93 -12.07 2.72
N GLY A 172 2.66 -10.98 2.46
CA GLY A 172 4.05 -10.83 2.86
C GLY A 172 4.20 -10.59 4.36
N TRP A 173 5.37 -10.93 4.90
CA TRP A 173 5.73 -10.73 6.29
C TRP A 173 6.49 -9.41 6.46
N TYR A 174 5.96 -8.49 7.26
CA TYR A 174 6.73 -7.36 7.75
C TYR A 174 7.45 -7.78 9.05
N PRO A 175 8.77 -7.63 9.16
CA PRO A 175 9.53 -8.08 10.33
C PRO A 175 9.47 -7.11 11.52
N GLY A 176 8.93 -5.89 11.33
CA GLY A 176 8.92 -4.83 12.34
C GLY A 176 10.05 -3.82 12.12
N ASP A 177 9.82 -2.58 12.55
CA ASP A 177 10.75 -1.44 12.34
C ASP A 177 12.14 -1.70 12.93
N GLU A 178 12.21 -2.39 14.07
CA GLU A 178 13.46 -2.75 14.77
C GLU A 178 14.32 -3.77 14.01
N TRP A 179 13.71 -4.62 13.19
CA TRP A 179 14.36 -5.81 12.67
C TRP A 179 14.66 -5.73 11.17
N LYS A 180 14.12 -4.74 10.46
CA LYS A 180 14.14 -4.73 8.99
C LYS A 180 15.56 -4.61 8.41
N GLY A 181 16.44 -3.86 9.06
CA GLY A 181 17.85 -3.73 8.73
C GLY A 181 18.61 -5.04 8.98
N ASP A 182 18.39 -5.67 10.13
CA ASP A 182 18.93 -7.00 10.44
C ASP A 182 18.58 -8.00 9.33
N ILE A 183 17.30 -8.08 8.96
CA ILE A 183 16.81 -8.99 7.92
C ILE A 183 17.50 -8.70 6.59
N ALA A 184 17.58 -7.44 6.18
CA ALA A 184 18.25 -7.04 4.94
C ALA A 184 19.71 -7.50 4.90
N ARG A 185 20.48 -7.20 5.97
CA ARG A 185 21.91 -7.56 6.05
C ARG A 185 22.14 -9.06 6.12
N ILE A 186 21.24 -9.81 6.75
CA ILE A 186 21.28 -11.28 6.77
C ILE A 186 21.01 -11.85 5.37
N VAL A 187 19.99 -11.35 4.66
CA VAL A 187 19.68 -11.82 3.30
C VAL A 187 20.83 -11.48 2.32
N MET A 188 21.38 -10.27 2.37
CA MET A 188 22.53 -9.89 1.54
C MET A 188 23.78 -10.73 1.85
N TYR A 189 24.03 -11.04 3.13
CA TYR A 189 25.10 -11.97 3.53
C TYR A 189 24.88 -13.36 2.94
N MET A 190 23.68 -13.93 3.12
CA MET A 190 23.37 -15.28 2.64
C MET A 190 23.52 -15.36 1.12
N TYR A 191 23.07 -14.32 0.41
CA TYR A 191 23.26 -14.23 -1.02
C TYR A 191 24.74 -14.22 -1.39
N THR A 192 25.55 -13.37 -0.77
CA THR A 192 26.99 -13.23 -1.05
C THR A 192 27.76 -14.52 -0.71
N ARG A 193 27.49 -15.11 0.46
CA ARG A 193 28.16 -16.31 0.95
C ARG A 193 27.83 -17.56 0.12
N TYR A 194 26.58 -17.69 -0.32
CA TYR A 194 26.07 -18.87 -1.03
C TYR A 194 25.71 -18.59 -2.49
N ASN A 195 26.45 -17.67 -3.14
CA ASN A 195 26.23 -17.28 -4.54
C ASN A 195 26.70 -18.31 -5.61
N GLY A 196 27.25 -19.46 -5.20
CA GLY A 196 27.84 -20.43 -6.15
C GLY A 196 29.22 -19.99 -6.67
N ASP A 197 29.60 -20.39 -7.88
CA ASP A 197 30.83 -19.92 -8.54
C ASP A 197 30.65 -18.63 -9.35
N GLY A 198 29.44 -18.04 -9.33
CA GLY A 198 29.08 -16.82 -10.06
C GLY A 198 28.92 -17.00 -11.58
N SER A 199 29.13 -18.19 -12.13
CA SER A 199 29.07 -18.46 -13.57
C SER A 199 27.72 -18.99 -14.05
N LYS A 200 26.88 -19.50 -13.14
CA LYS A 200 25.53 -20.04 -13.43
C LYS A 200 24.55 -19.76 -12.30
N VAL A 201 23.35 -19.29 -12.67
CA VAL A 201 22.20 -19.13 -11.74
C VAL A 201 21.88 -20.43 -11.00
N SER A 202 22.11 -21.59 -11.63
CA SER A 202 21.86 -22.92 -11.05
C SER A 202 22.72 -23.27 -9.82
N GLU A 203 23.77 -22.50 -9.54
CA GLU A 203 24.67 -22.71 -8.39
C GLU A 203 24.40 -21.76 -7.21
N THR A 204 23.46 -20.82 -7.39
CA THR A 204 23.18 -19.73 -6.44
C THR A 204 22.05 -20.16 -5.49
N LYS A 205 22.36 -20.39 -4.19
CA LYS A 205 21.37 -20.97 -3.26
C LYS A 205 20.38 -19.96 -2.69
N CYS A 206 20.83 -18.75 -2.40
CA CYS A 206 20.10 -17.78 -1.59
C CYS A 206 19.77 -16.51 -2.39
N LEU A 207 18.79 -16.59 -3.31
CA LEU A 207 18.39 -15.44 -4.13
C LEU A 207 17.45 -14.50 -3.34
N PRO A 208 17.78 -13.20 -3.18
CA PRO A 208 16.92 -12.24 -2.50
C PRO A 208 15.49 -12.15 -3.06
N ILE A 209 15.32 -12.22 -4.39
CA ILE A 209 14.00 -12.24 -5.06
C ILE A 209 13.09 -13.40 -4.60
N ASN A 210 13.66 -14.49 -4.08
CA ASN A 210 12.87 -15.62 -3.58
C ASN A 210 12.29 -15.35 -2.20
N VAL A 211 12.86 -14.43 -1.42
CA VAL A 211 12.51 -14.20 -0.01
C VAL A 211 11.93 -12.82 0.27
N GLY A 212 11.82 -11.94 -0.73
CA GLY A 212 11.21 -10.62 -0.56
C GLY A 212 10.33 -10.20 -1.74
N PHE A 213 9.41 -9.28 -1.49
CA PHE A 213 8.68 -8.53 -2.50
C PHE A 213 9.34 -7.19 -2.74
N GLY A 214 9.71 -6.91 -3.99
CA GLY A 214 10.37 -5.67 -4.37
C GLY A 214 10.67 -5.63 -5.86
N THR A 215 11.10 -4.48 -6.33
CA THR A 215 11.51 -4.27 -7.71
C THR A 215 12.91 -4.84 -7.93
N THR A 216 13.10 -5.62 -8.98
CA THR A 216 14.42 -6.18 -9.31
C THR A 216 15.36 -5.11 -9.84
N LEU A 217 16.63 -5.20 -9.47
CA LEU A 217 17.63 -4.23 -9.91
C LEU A 217 18.10 -4.52 -11.34
N ALA A 218 18.38 -3.47 -12.11
CA ALA A 218 18.95 -3.62 -13.45
C ALA A 218 20.38 -4.19 -13.42
N VAL A 219 21.15 -3.85 -12.40
CA VAL A 219 22.54 -4.31 -12.21
C VAL A 219 22.64 -5.76 -11.74
N ASP A 220 21.60 -6.25 -11.06
CA ASP A 220 21.49 -7.62 -10.57
C ASP A 220 20.01 -8.01 -10.45
N PRO A 221 19.45 -8.77 -11.41
CA PRO A 221 18.02 -9.11 -11.40
C PRO A 221 17.63 -10.08 -10.27
N ASN A 222 18.59 -10.62 -9.51
CA ASN A 222 18.31 -11.47 -8.36
C ASN A 222 18.20 -10.68 -7.05
N MET A 223 18.71 -9.45 -7.05
CA MET A 223 18.57 -8.50 -5.95
C MET A 223 17.32 -7.65 -6.13
N ILE A 224 16.70 -7.26 -5.02
CA ILE A 224 15.53 -6.38 -4.99
C ILE A 224 15.82 -5.11 -4.18
N ASP A 225 15.16 -4.02 -4.55
CA ASP A 225 15.24 -2.72 -3.88
C ASP A 225 14.91 -2.76 -2.38
N LEU A 226 13.98 -3.62 -1.96
CA LEU A 226 13.52 -3.74 -0.57
C LEU A 226 14.68 -3.86 0.43
N PHE A 227 15.64 -4.76 0.18
CA PHE A 227 16.72 -5.01 1.14
C PHE A 227 17.76 -3.89 1.14
N LEU A 228 17.96 -3.21 0.00
CA LEU A 228 18.81 -2.01 -0.02
C LEU A 228 18.15 -0.86 0.74
N LYS A 229 16.84 -0.69 0.56
CA LYS A 229 16.03 0.28 1.29
C LYS A 229 16.12 0.05 2.81
N TRP A 230 15.81 -1.16 3.27
CA TRP A 230 15.86 -1.47 4.70
C TRP A 230 17.25 -1.36 5.32
N ASN A 231 18.31 -1.65 4.57
CA ASN A 231 19.69 -1.44 5.02
C ASN A 231 20.02 0.03 5.31
N VAL A 232 19.31 0.97 4.68
CA VAL A 232 19.44 2.41 4.90
C VAL A 232 18.49 2.90 6.00
N GLU A 233 17.25 2.44 5.99
CA GLU A 233 16.21 2.90 6.93
C GLU A 233 16.43 2.44 8.37
N ASP A 234 17.10 1.30 8.55
CA ASP A 234 17.43 0.72 9.85
C ASP A 234 18.95 0.50 9.94
N PRO A 235 19.70 1.51 10.40
CA PRO A 235 21.16 1.46 10.52
C PRO A 235 21.63 0.31 11.41
N VAL A 236 22.89 -0.08 11.26
CA VAL A 236 23.46 -1.16 12.07
C VAL A 236 23.45 -0.79 13.55
N SER A 237 22.80 -1.61 14.36
CA SER A 237 22.74 -1.42 15.80
C SER A 237 24.01 -1.89 16.51
N THR A 238 24.26 -1.41 17.73
CA THR A 238 25.35 -1.92 18.57
C THR A 238 25.17 -3.40 18.91
N PHE A 239 23.92 -3.87 18.97
CA PHE A 239 23.61 -5.28 19.16
C PHE A 239 24.10 -6.11 17.97
N GLU A 240 23.82 -5.69 16.73
CA GLU A 240 24.30 -6.38 15.54
C GLU A 240 25.82 -6.37 15.43
N GLU A 241 26.50 -5.27 15.78
CA GLU A 241 27.96 -5.22 15.80
C GLU A 241 28.54 -6.26 16.77
N ASN A 242 28.00 -6.31 17.99
CA ASN A 242 28.41 -7.28 19.00
C ASN A 242 28.13 -8.71 18.56
N ARG A 243 26.93 -8.96 18.01
CA ARG A 243 26.56 -10.26 17.43
C ARG A 243 27.55 -10.68 16.35
N ASN A 244 27.85 -9.80 15.40
CA ASN A 244 28.79 -10.07 14.31
C ASN A 244 30.20 -10.40 14.85
N ASN A 245 30.66 -9.69 15.89
CA ASN A 245 31.92 -9.99 16.57
C ASN A 245 31.93 -11.37 17.24
N ILE A 246 30.85 -11.75 17.93
CA ILE A 246 30.72 -13.04 18.61
C ILE A 246 30.70 -14.17 17.58
N LEU A 247 29.87 -14.06 16.54
CA LEU A 247 29.74 -15.08 15.51
C LEU A 247 31.02 -15.23 14.68
N ALA A 248 31.79 -14.15 14.50
CA ALA A 248 33.11 -14.22 13.86
C ALA A 248 34.08 -15.14 14.61
N ASN A 249 34.01 -15.16 15.94
CA ASN A 249 34.83 -16.06 16.75
C ASN A 249 34.35 -17.53 16.68
N ILE A 250 33.10 -17.78 16.27
CA ILE A 250 32.51 -19.11 16.19
C ILE A 250 32.68 -19.71 14.79
N GLN A 251 32.33 -18.97 13.74
CA GLN A 251 32.37 -19.44 12.35
C GLN A 251 33.55 -18.88 11.54
N GLY A 252 34.39 -18.02 12.12
CA GLY A 252 35.60 -17.49 11.48
C GLY A 252 35.37 -16.39 10.45
N ASN A 253 34.23 -16.38 9.77
CA ASN A 253 33.83 -15.33 8.84
C ASN A 253 32.92 -14.28 9.49
N ARG A 254 32.76 -13.12 8.84
CA ARG A 254 31.95 -11.98 9.30
C ARG A 254 30.81 -11.67 8.33
N ASN A 255 29.75 -11.01 8.79
CA ASN A 255 28.78 -10.38 7.89
C ASN A 255 29.32 -9.00 7.45
N PRO A 256 29.75 -8.83 6.19
CA PRO A 256 30.33 -7.58 5.72
C PRO A 256 29.35 -6.41 5.73
N TYR A 257 28.06 -6.68 5.56
CA TYR A 257 27.04 -5.63 5.53
C TYR A 257 26.68 -5.12 6.93
N VAL A 258 27.05 -5.85 7.99
CA VAL A 258 27.01 -5.33 9.38
C VAL A 258 28.26 -4.52 9.69
N ASP A 259 29.43 -5.00 9.24
CA ASP A 259 30.69 -4.27 9.48
C ASP A 259 30.78 -2.96 8.70
N ASN A 260 30.24 -2.91 7.48
CA ASN A 260 30.03 -1.68 6.72
C ASN A 260 28.82 -1.81 5.75
N PRO A 261 27.64 -1.26 6.12
CA PRO A 261 26.45 -1.27 5.28
C PRO A 261 26.65 -0.71 3.88
N TYR A 262 27.55 0.26 3.71
CA TYR A 262 27.86 0.90 2.43
C TYR A 262 28.39 -0.06 1.36
N LEU A 263 28.94 -1.23 1.76
CA LEU A 263 29.32 -2.26 0.79
C LEU A 263 28.14 -2.70 -0.10
N ALA A 264 26.92 -2.70 0.44
CA ALA A 264 25.72 -2.99 -0.37
C ALA A 264 25.50 -1.93 -1.45
N THR A 265 25.68 -0.65 -1.11
CA THR A 265 25.59 0.47 -2.07
C THR A 265 26.66 0.35 -3.16
N VAL A 266 27.90 -0.01 -2.80
CA VAL A 266 29.00 -0.17 -3.77
C VAL A 266 28.78 -1.35 -4.73
N ILE A 267 28.08 -2.39 -4.29
CA ILE A 267 27.79 -3.58 -5.11
C ILE A 267 26.54 -3.38 -5.98
N TRP A 268 25.43 -2.94 -5.40
CA TRP A 268 24.12 -2.96 -6.04
C TRP A 268 23.54 -1.57 -6.33
N GLY A 269 24.17 -0.49 -5.86
CA GLY A 269 23.64 0.86 -5.95
C GLY A 269 22.51 1.12 -4.94
N GLY A 270 21.53 1.92 -5.33
CA GLY A 270 20.47 2.40 -4.44
C GLY A 270 20.90 3.61 -3.60
N LEU A 271 20.12 3.90 -2.55
CA LEU A 271 20.48 4.92 -1.56
C LEU A 271 21.78 4.55 -0.84
N ALA A 272 22.59 5.55 -0.52
CA ALA A 272 23.79 5.36 0.27
C ALA A 272 23.46 4.90 1.68
N ALA A 273 23.88 3.67 1.99
CA ALA A 273 23.89 3.17 3.36
C ALA A 273 25.05 3.77 4.15
N GLU A 274 25.01 3.61 5.48
CA GLU A 274 26.05 4.12 6.37
C GLU A 274 27.45 3.60 5.97
N ASP A 275 28.39 4.53 5.73
CA ASP A 275 29.78 4.23 5.39
C ASP A 275 30.69 4.31 6.62
N LYS A 276 30.90 3.15 7.26
CA LYS A 276 31.71 3.03 8.48
C LYS A 276 33.22 3.11 8.23
N TRP A 277 33.66 2.95 6.99
CA TRP A 277 35.08 2.84 6.62
C TRP A 277 35.59 4.00 5.76
N ASN A 278 34.74 4.98 5.45
CA ASN A 278 35.05 6.09 4.55
C ASN A 278 35.50 5.61 3.14
N MET A 279 34.82 4.61 2.59
CA MET A 279 35.11 4.07 1.26
C MET A 279 34.78 5.05 0.13
N SER A 280 33.78 5.91 0.33
CA SER A 280 33.31 6.84 -0.71
C SER A 280 34.32 7.94 -1.07
N GLY A 281 35.24 8.32 -0.17
CA GLY A 281 36.27 9.34 -0.38
C GLY A 281 35.75 10.78 -0.59
N SER A 282 34.49 10.94 -0.97
CA SER A 282 33.69 12.16 -1.02
C SER A 282 32.22 11.75 -0.90
N SER A 283 31.70 11.68 0.33
CA SER A 283 30.25 11.58 0.53
C SER A 283 29.66 12.94 0.17
N ASP A 284 28.76 12.97 -0.81
CA ASP A 284 27.93 14.14 -0.98
C ASP A 284 27.21 14.42 0.34
N SER A 285 27.25 15.68 0.77
CA SER A 285 26.68 16.15 2.03
C SER A 285 25.79 17.37 1.84
N GLU A 286 25.68 17.83 0.60
CA GLU A 286 24.73 18.87 0.24
C GLU A 286 23.36 18.21 0.10
N ALA A 287 22.37 18.77 0.78
CA ALA A 287 21.00 18.28 0.65
C ALA A 287 20.33 18.94 -0.57
N PRO A 288 19.40 18.24 -1.24
CA PRO A 288 18.59 18.86 -2.28
C PRO A 288 17.85 20.10 -1.80
N SER A 289 17.47 20.97 -2.74
CA SER A 289 16.55 22.07 -2.45
C SER A 289 15.18 21.53 -1.99
N ALA A 290 14.46 22.28 -1.14
CA ALA A 290 13.10 21.90 -0.78
C ALA A 290 12.18 21.93 -2.03
N PRO A 291 11.26 20.95 -2.20
CA PRO A 291 10.26 21.00 -3.26
C PRO A 291 9.36 22.24 -3.12
N THR A 292 8.88 22.77 -4.25
CA THR A 292 8.05 23.99 -4.28
C THR A 292 6.78 23.80 -5.10
N ASN A 293 5.85 24.76 -5.03
CA ASN A 293 4.58 24.77 -5.78
C ASN A 293 3.78 23.46 -5.63
N LEU A 294 3.63 22.98 -4.40
CA LEU A 294 2.75 21.85 -4.11
C LEU A 294 1.31 22.25 -4.42
N VAL A 295 0.62 21.41 -5.18
CA VAL A 295 -0.82 21.57 -5.48
C VAL A 295 -1.49 20.20 -5.41
N ALA A 296 -2.77 20.20 -5.04
CA ALA A 296 -3.64 19.04 -5.15
C ALA A 296 -4.60 19.24 -6.33
N SER A 297 -4.86 18.16 -7.06
CA SER A 297 -5.81 18.10 -8.19
C SER A 297 -6.49 16.73 -8.21
N ASN A 298 -7.52 16.58 -9.06
CA ASN A 298 -8.31 15.34 -9.16
C ASN A 298 -8.73 14.83 -7.78
N ILE A 299 -9.21 15.74 -6.94
CA ILE A 299 -9.60 15.44 -5.56
C ILE A 299 -10.97 14.78 -5.62
N THR A 300 -11.06 13.54 -5.15
CA THR A 300 -12.32 12.83 -4.93
C THR A 300 -12.62 12.75 -3.44
N ASP A 301 -13.68 12.05 -3.06
CA ASP A 301 -13.98 11.74 -1.65
C ASP A 301 -12.91 10.83 -1.00
N THR A 302 -12.25 9.99 -1.80
CA THR A 302 -11.36 8.92 -1.35
C THR A 302 -9.94 9.03 -1.90
N SER A 303 -9.65 10.03 -2.72
CA SER A 303 -8.33 10.19 -3.34
C SER A 303 -7.99 11.64 -3.70
N ALA A 304 -6.70 11.91 -3.91
CA ALA A 304 -6.22 13.16 -4.49
C ALA A 304 -4.89 12.95 -5.19
N THR A 305 -4.63 13.71 -6.25
CA THR A 305 -3.32 13.76 -6.91
C THR A 305 -2.55 14.96 -6.41
N ILE A 306 -1.34 14.74 -5.89
CA ILE A 306 -0.45 15.82 -5.46
C ILE A 306 0.67 15.94 -6.49
N THR A 307 0.94 17.17 -6.93
CA THR A 307 2.09 17.50 -7.79
C THR A 307 2.92 18.62 -7.19
N TRP A 308 4.20 18.68 -7.55
CA TRP A 308 5.13 19.71 -7.11
C TRP A 308 6.17 20.02 -8.20
N THR A 309 6.87 21.13 -8.03
CA THR A 309 8.06 21.47 -8.84
C THR A 309 9.28 20.71 -8.33
N ALA A 310 10.06 20.17 -9.27
CA ALA A 310 11.26 19.40 -8.97
C ALA A 310 12.28 20.18 -8.15
N SER A 311 12.94 19.48 -7.24
CA SER A 311 14.12 19.97 -6.52
C SER A 311 15.38 19.86 -7.38
N THR A 312 16.40 20.63 -7.02
CA THR A 312 17.74 20.55 -7.61
C THR A 312 18.76 20.16 -6.57
N ASP A 313 19.81 19.49 -7.01
CA ASP A 313 20.90 19.00 -6.17
C ASP A 313 22.20 18.94 -7.01
N ASN A 314 23.35 18.96 -6.35
CA ASN A 314 24.67 18.90 -6.98
C ASN A 314 24.99 17.52 -7.59
N THR A 315 24.47 16.43 -7.02
CA THR A 315 24.61 15.06 -7.56
C THR A 315 23.31 14.48 -8.09
N GLY A 316 22.18 15.14 -7.78
CA GLY A 316 20.87 14.86 -8.35
C GLY A 316 19.90 14.31 -7.33
N VAL A 317 18.60 14.58 -7.54
CA VAL A 317 17.53 14.10 -6.68
C VAL A 317 17.24 12.63 -7.01
N TYR A 318 17.23 11.79 -5.98
CA TYR A 318 16.92 10.38 -6.07
C TYR A 318 15.41 10.13 -6.01
N ASP A 319 14.74 10.66 -4.98
CA ASP A 319 13.31 10.54 -4.79
C ASP A 319 12.72 11.68 -3.93
N TYR A 320 11.40 11.64 -3.76
CA TYR A 320 10.63 12.56 -2.94
C TYR A 320 9.87 11.80 -1.87
N LEU A 321 10.08 12.16 -0.60
CA LEU A 321 9.38 11.61 0.55
C LEU A 321 8.09 12.40 0.81
N VAL A 322 6.95 11.72 0.73
CA VAL A 322 5.61 12.33 0.87
C VAL A 322 5.06 12.07 2.25
N TYR A 323 4.57 13.12 2.90
CA TYR A 323 3.99 13.07 4.24
C TYR A 323 2.54 13.56 4.21
N LEU A 324 1.65 12.80 4.85
CA LEU A 324 0.24 13.11 5.03
C LEU A 324 -0.02 13.35 6.52
N ASN A 325 -0.51 14.54 6.87
CA ASN A 325 -0.73 14.99 8.25
C ASN A 325 0.53 14.83 9.13
N GLY A 326 1.71 15.07 8.55
CA GLY A 326 3.01 14.94 9.23
C GLY A 326 3.57 13.52 9.31
N ASN A 327 2.81 12.49 8.94
CA ASN A 327 3.28 11.10 8.93
C ASN A 327 3.81 10.73 7.55
N TYR A 328 4.93 10.01 7.49
CA TYR A 328 5.44 9.47 6.22
C TYR A 328 4.38 8.54 5.61
N LEU A 329 4.05 8.81 4.34
CA LEU A 329 3.06 8.03 3.59
C LEU A 329 3.77 7.12 2.58
N THR A 330 4.59 7.70 1.72
CA THR A 330 5.25 6.98 0.61
C THR A 330 6.42 7.80 0.04
N SER A 331 7.13 7.23 -0.92
CA SER A 331 8.14 7.92 -1.73
C SER A 331 7.77 7.87 -3.22
N SER A 332 8.24 8.85 -3.99
CA SER A 332 8.04 8.91 -5.44
C SER A 332 9.32 9.38 -6.12
N THR A 333 9.75 8.69 -7.19
CA THR A 333 10.83 9.17 -8.07
C THR A 333 10.33 10.21 -9.08
N ALA A 334 9.02 10.38 -9.19
CA ALA A 334 8.38 11.42 -9.99
C ALA A 334 8.01 12.64 -9.13
N THR A 335 7.65 13.75 -9.77
CA THR A 335 7.16 14.96 -9.10
C THR A 335 5.64 14.95 -8.88
N SER A 336 5.08 13.76 -8.70
CA SER A 336 3.66 13.53 -8.48
C SER A 336 3.40 12.26 -7.69
N VAL A 337 2.29 12.22 -6.96
CA VAL A 337 1.76 11.01 -6.32
C VAL A 337 0.23 11.04 -6.31
N ASN A 338 -0.40 9.89 -6.52
CA ASN A 338 -1.82 9.71 -6.24
C ASN A 338 -1.99 9.09 -4.85
N ILE A 339 -2.74 9.75 -3.99
CA ILE A 339 -3.07 9.30 -2.64
C ILE A 339 -4.48 8.75 -2.68
N SER A 340 -4.68 7.53 -2.18
CA SER A 340 -5.97 6.84 -2.13
C SER A 340 -6.34 6.45 -0.69
N ASN A 341 -7.53 5.86 -0.49
CA ASN A 341 -8.07 5.48 0.83
C ASN A 341 -8.19 6.66 1.80
N LEU A 342 -8.49 7.85 1.27
CA LEU A 342 -8.84 9.01 2.06
C LEU A 342 -10.31 8.90 2.52
N ASN A 343 -10.66 9.66 3.55
CA ASN A 343 -12.04 9.81 4.00
C ASN A 343 -12.65 11.05 3.31
N GLY A 344 -13.92 10.96 2.92
CA GLY A 344 -14.64 12.09 2.33
C GLY A 344 -14.81 13.26 3.31
N ASN A 345 -14.95 14.46 2.77
CA ASN A 345 -15.11 15.72 3.53
C ASN A 345 -14.09 15.89 4.67
N THR A 346 -12.84 15.50 4.41
CA THR A 346 -11.77 15.51 5.41
C THR A 346 -10.63 16.39 4.91
N SER A 347 -10.20 17.31 5.76
CA SER A 347 -9.05 18.16 5.46
C SER A 347 -7.74 17.41 5.74
N TYR A 348 -6.84 17.44 4.77
CA TYR A 348 -5.53 16.82 4.82
C TYR A 348 -4.45 17.86 4.59
N GLN A 349 -3.32 17.67 5.26
CA GLN A 349 -2.11 18.45 5.06
C GLN A 349 -1.03 17.60 4.41
N ILE A 350 -0.45 18.11 3.33
CA ILE A 350 0.67 17.48 2.63
C ILE A 350 1.94 18.31 2.80
N SER A 351 3.05 17.60 2.97
CA SER A 351 4.40 18.15 2.82
C SER A 351 5.30 17.12 2.16
N VAL A 352 6.28 17.59 1.39
CA VAL A 352 7.21 16.74 0.64
C VAL A 352 8.65 17.15 0.94
N LYS A 353 9.56 16.17 1.04
CA LYS A 353 11.02 16.38 1.01
C LYS A 353 11.60 15.78 -0.25
N ALA A 354 12.69 16.36 -0.76
CA ALA A 354 13.54 15.71 -1.73
C ALA A 354 14.70 15.01 -1.01
N ARG A 355 15.17 13.91 -1.59
CA ARG A 355 16.32 13.17 -1.10
C ARG A 355 17.24 12.81 -2.27
N ASP A 356 18.55 12.92 -2.07
CA ASP A 356 19.57 12.55 -3.05
C ASP A 356 20.00 11.07 -2.91
N ALA A 357 20.93 10.63 -3.76
CA ALA A 357 21.46 9.27 -3.69
C ALA A 357 22.37 9.05 -2.45
N ALA A 358 22.91 10.12 -1.86
CA ALA A 358 23.72 10.08 -0.65
C ALA A 358 22.87 10.06 0.65
N ASN A 359 21.54 10.02 0.52
CA ASN A 359 20.56 10.05 1.60
C ASN A 359 20.51 11.39 2.37
N ASN A 360 21.03 12.48 1.80
CA ASN A 360 20.77 13.82 2.30
C ASN A 360 19.33 14.22 1.96
N GLN A 361 18.64 14.82 2.92
CA GLN A 361 17.24 15.22 2.75
C GLN A 361 17.10 16.73 2.82
N SER A 362 16.29 17.28 1.95
CA SER A 362 15.93 18.69 1.98
C SER A 362 15.15 19.05 3.26
N GLU A 363 15.03 20.36 3.50
CA GLU A 363 13.94 20.89 4.32
C GLU A 363 12.58 20.48 3.73
N PHE A 364 11.53 20.49 4.56
CA PHE A 364 10.17 20.29 4.06
C PHE A 364 9.79 21.39 3.07
N SER A 365 8.99 21.03 2.06
CA SER A 365 8.22 22.01 1.31
C SER A 365 7.30 22.83 2.22
N ALA A 366 6.79 23.96 1.71
CA ALA A 366 5.63 24.57 2.33
C ALA A 366 4.47 23.56 2.37
N SER A 367 3.75 23.49 3.49
CA SER A 367 2.60 22.61 3.62
C SER A 367 1.45 23.08 2.73
N TYR A 368 0.76 22.14 2.09
CA TYR A 368 -0.44 22.38 1.29
C TYR A 368 -1.62 21.68 1.94
N ASN A 369 -2.72 22.42 2.19
CA ASN A 369 -3.95 21.83 2.69
C ASN A 369 -4.93 21.64 1.55
N PHE A 370 -5.58 20.49 1.50
CA PHE A 370 -6.70 20.23 0.62
C PHE A 370 -7.80 19.51 1.40
N THR A 371 -9.02 19.57 0.91
CA THR A 371 -10.17 18.86 1.51
C THR A 371 -10.73 17.92 0.46
N THR A 372 -10.90 16.66 0.81
CA THR A 372 -11.57 15.69 -0.07
C THR A 372 -13.02 16.10 -0.31
N GLN A 373 -13.56 15.73 -1.47
CA GLN A 373 -14.96 15.96 -1.77
C GLN A 373 -15.85 15.23 -0.75
N VAL A 374 -17.10 15.68 -0.62
CA VAL A 374 -18.05 14.98 0.23
C VAL A 374 -18.40 13.66 -0.43
N GLY A 375 -18.18 12.55 0.28
CA GLY A 375 -18.53 11.22 -0.23
C GLY A 375 -20.04 11.01 -0.35
N PRO A 376 -20.46 9.90 -0.96
CA PRO A 376 -21.87 9.58 -1.13
C PRO A 376 -22.55 9.34 0.23
N THR A 377 -23.86 9.61 0.31
CA THR A 377 -24.65 9.38 1.52
C THR A 377 -24.82 7.89 1.75
N VAL A 378 -24.36 7.35 2.90
CA VAL A 378 -24.54 5.93 3.22
C VAL A 378 -25.94 5.69 3.78
N LEU A 379 -26.79 5.00 3.03
CA LEU A 379 -28.15 4.64 3.45
C LEU A 379 -28.16 3.38 4.31
N PHE A 380 -27.29 2.42 3.97
CA PHE A 380 -27.15 1.17 4.70
C PHE A 380 -25.75 0.60 4.50
N GLU A 381 -25.15 0.05 5.54
CA GLU A 381 -23.85 -0.60 5.46
C GLU A 381 -23.74 -1.71 6.51
N GLU A 382 -23.32 -2.89 6.07
CA GLU A 382 -22.95 -4.03 6.88
C GLU A 382 -21.71 -4.70 6.28
N ASN A 383 -20.64 -4.78 7.07
CA ASN A 383 -19.36 -5.33 6.66
C ASN A 383 -19.06 -6.70 7.27
N PHE A 384 -19.97 -7.23 8.10
CA PHE A 384 -19.91 -8.56 8.71
C PHE A 384 -18.60 -8.86 9.49
N ASN A 385 -17.82 -7.83 9.84
CA ASN A 385 -16.57 -7.97 10.59
C ASN A 385 -16.81 -8.29 12.07
N SER A 386 -18.05 -8.14 12.55
CA SER A 386 -18.45 -8.41 13.94
C SER A 386 -19.79 -9.14 14.00
N CYS A 387 -19.77 -10.32 14.62
CA CYS A 387 -20.98 -11.11 14.85
C CYS A 387 -21.89 -10.55 15.97
N ALA A 388 -21.44 -9.53 16.71
CA ALA A 388 -22.22 -8.92 17.78
C ALA A 388 -23.33 -8.00 17.26
N ASP A 389 -23.09 -7.32 16.13
CA ASP A 389 -23.89 -6.17 15.69
C ASP A 389 -24.40 -6.30 14.24
N VAL A 390 -24.61 -7.54 13.77
CA VAL A 390 -25.07 -7.81 12.40
C VAL A 390 -26.43 -7.17 12.14
N LYS A 391 -26.55 -6.36 11.09
CA LYS A 391 -27.78 -5.65 10.66
C LYS A 391 -28.70 -6.50 9.79
N PHE A 392 -28.43 -7.80 9.68
CA PHE A 392 -29.27 -8.79 9.04
C PHE A 392 -29.83 -9.81 10.04
N VAL A 393 -30.96 -10.41 9.69
CA VAL A 393 -31.61 -11.51 10.41
C VAL A 393 -31.76 -12.70 9.48
N SER A 394 -31.43 -13.88 10.01
CA SER A 394 -31.54 -15.14 9.30
C SER A 394 -32.90 -15.81 9.56
N TYR A 395 -33.59 -16.26 8.53
CA TYR A 395 -34.84 -17.01 8.63
C TYR A 395 -34.78 -18.28 7.77
N ASN A 396 -35.18 -19.42 8.33
CA ASN A 396 -35.19 -20.70 7.65
C ASN A 396 -36.61 -21.28 7.60
N GLU A 397 -37.00 -21.87 6.46
CA GLU A 397 -38.32 -22.49 6.27
C GLU A 397 -38.32 -24.03 6.34
N ALA A 398 -37.20 -24.70 6.10
CA ALA A 398 -37.19 -26.13 5.72
C ALA A 398 -36.13 -27.01 6.41
N SER A 399 -35.14 -26.44 7.10
CA SER A 399 -34.04 -27.17 7.72
C SER A 399 -33.58 -26.56 9.05
N THR A 400 -32.50 -27.10 9.64
CA THR A 400 -31.88 -26.58 10.88
C THR A 400 -30.55 -25.87 10.63
N LYS A 401 -30.04 -25.91 9.40
CA LYS A 401 -28.92 -25.06 8.98
C LYS A 401 -29.48 -23.72 8.57
N ASN A 402 -28.77 -22.68 8.95
CA ASN A 402 -29.17 -21.32 8.70
C ASN A 402 -27.92 -20.52 8.41
N TRP A 403 -28.12 -19.32 7.88
CA TRP A 403 -27.06 -18.36 7.75
C TRP A 403 -26.43 -18.07 9.11
N ALA A 404 -25.10 -18.09 9.17
CA ALA A 404 -24.33 -17.86 10.38
C ALA A 404 -23.24 -16.83 10.11
N CYS A 405 -22.94 -16.02 11.12
CA CYS A 405 -21.77 -15.17 11.08
C CYS A 405 -20.50 -16.00 11.20
N GLU A 406 -19.52 -15.73 10.35
CA GLU A 406 -18.22 -16.39 10.32
C GLU A 406 -17.13 -15.33 10.50
N THR A 407 -16.17 -15.60 11.39
CA THR A 407 -15.00 -14.72 11.64
C THR A 407 -13.82 -15.04 10.72
N GLN A 408 -14.02 -16.00 9.82
CA GLN A 408 -13.11 -16.47 8.80
C GLN A 408 -13.88 -16.40 7.48
N PHE A 409 -13.20 -16.28 6.33
CA PHE A 409 -13.78 -16.01 5.00
C PHE A 409 -14.29 -14.56 4.81
N GLY A 410 -14.87 -14.28 3.64
CA GLY A 410 -15.26 -12.93 3.22
C GLY A 410 -14.15 -12.19 2.47
N GLU A 411 -14.38 -10.92 2.16
CA GLU A 411 -13.39 -10.10 1.46
C GLU A 411 -12.16 -9.93 2.36
N ASN A 412 -10.99 -10.36 1.89
CA ASN A 412 -9.74 -10.31 2.66
C ASN A 412 -9.75 -11.09 4.00
N ASN A 413 -10.64 -12.08 4.16
CA ASN A 413 -10.82 -12.84 5.41
C ASN A 413 -11.18 -11.98 6.64
N SER A 414 -11.89 -10.86 6.45
CA SER A 414 -12.26 -9.96 7.55
C SER A 414 -13.49 -10.41 8.34
N GLY A 415 -14.23 -11.41 7.84
CA GLY A 415 -15.50 -11.88 8.37
C GLY A 415 -16.56 -11.96 7.27
N SER A 416 -17.60 -12.76 7.46
CA SER A 416 -18.70 -12.88 6.50
C SER A 416 -19.96 -13.40 7.16
N TYR A 417 -21.08 -13.38 6.43
CA TYR A 417 -22.27 -14.15 6.79
C TYR A 417 -22.44 -15.29 5.80
N GLY A 418 -22.27 -16.53 6.27
CA GLY A 418 -22.21 -17.73 5.44
C GLY A 418 -23.45 -18.60 5.62
N ILE A 419 -23.99 -19.11 4.51
CA ILE A 419 -24.87 -20.28 4.55
C ILE A 419 -24.03 -21.51 4.19
N ASN A 420 -23.83 -22.38 5.19
CA ASN A 420 -23.07 -23.61 4.97
C ASN A 420 -24.01 -24.71 4.46
N GLY A 421 -23.97 -24.88 3.13
CA GLY A 421 -24.61 -25.99 2.46
C GLY A 421 -23.89 -27.33 2.59
N TYR A 422 -22.58 -27.35 2.81
CA TYR A 422 -21.75 -28.55 2.63
C TYR A 422 -22.27 -29.77 3.45
N GLN A 423 -22.49 -30.90 2.76
CA GLN A 423 -23.00 -32.19 3.27
C GLN A 423 -24.50 -32.26 3.62
N GLU A 424 -25.32 -31.30 3.22
CA GLU A 424 -26.78 -31.44 3.40
C GLU A 424 -27.43 -32.25 2.26
N GLU A 425 -28.20 -33.27 2.64
CA GLU A 425 -29.09 -34.02 1.73
C GLU A 425 -30.56 -33.58 1.83
N VAL A 426 -30.84 -32.50 2.59
CA VAL A 426 -32.20 -31.99 2.83
C VAL A 426 -32.46 -30.67 2.11
N LEU A 427 -33.75 -30.36 1.94
CA LEU A 427 -34.23 -29.11 1.35
C LEU A 427 -33.81 -27.92 2.24
N SER A 428 -33.15 -26.93 1.64
CA SER A 428 -32.77 -25.68 2.31
C SER A 428 -33.47 -24.51 1.61
N LYS A 429 -34.10 -23.66 2.43
CA LYS A 429 -34.91 -22.51 2.05
C LYS A 429 -34.62 -21.42 3.08
N ASP A 430 -33.67 -20.58 2.75
CA ASP A 430 -33.01 -19.71 3.71
C ASP A 430 -33.01 -18.27 3.23
N TRP A 431 -33.23 -17.37 4.18
CA TRP A 431 -33.29 -15.93 3.96
C TRP A 431 -32.32 -15.24 4.90
N LEU A 432 -31.59 -14.28 4.37
CA LEU A 432 -30.82 -13.32 5.15
C LEU A 432 -31.34 -11.93 4.82
N ILE A 433 -32.09 -11.34 5.74
CA ILE A 433 -32.92 -10.14 5.51
C ILE A 433 -32.38 -8.97 6.32
N THR A 434 -32.39 -7.75 5.78
CA THR A 434 -32.07 -6.56 6.58
C THR A 434 -32.98 -6.45 7.80
N LYS A 435 -32.45 -6.06 8.96
CA LYS A 435 -33.24 -5.91 10.21
C LYS A 435 -34.17 -4.71 10.17
N THR A 436 -33.76 -3.66 9.45
CA THR A 436 -34.52 -2.44 9.26
C THR A 436 -34.77 -2.24 7.77
N PRO A 437 -35.89 -1.60 7.41
CA PRO A 437 -36.10 -1.22 6.02
C PRO A 437 -35.23 0.01 5.68
N ILE A 438 -35.08 0.26 4.39
CA ILE A 438 -34.29 1.34 3.81
C ILE A 438 -35.24 2.20 2.98
N ASP A 439 -35.20 3.51 3.17
CA ASP A 439 -36.06 4.46 2.48
C ASP A 439 -35.39 4.96 1.18
N PHE A 440 -35.99 4.63 0.05
CA PHE A 440 -35.54 5.04 -1.29
C PHE A 440 -36.28 6.28 -1.81
N ASP A 441 -37.22 6.85 -1.06
CA ASP A 441 -37.94 8.05 -1.48
C ASP A 441 -37.25 9.34 -1.00
N ALA A 442 -36.26 9.21 -0.09
CA ALA A 442 -35.59 10.34 0.55
C ALA A 442 -34.30 10.79 -0.16
N ASN A 443 -33.78 10.04 -1.12
CA ASN A 443 -32.53 10.33 -1.82
C ASN A 443 -32.66 9.99 -3.31
N THR A 444 -31.58 10.25 -4.08
CA THR A 444 -31.49 9.89 -5.49
C THR A 444 -30.18 9.17 -5.80
N GLY A 445 -30.13 8.49 -6.95
CA GLY A 445 -28.89 7.92 -7.48
C GLY A 445 -28.36 6.75 -6.66
N GLU A 446 -29.23 5.96 -6.04
CA GLU A 446 -28.86 4.85 -5.18
C GLU A 446 -28.03 3.79 -5.91
N LYS A 447 -26.94 3.40 -5.27
CA LYS A 447 -25.99 2.41 -5.74
C LYS A 447 -25.75 1.36 -4.67
N LEU A 448 -25.64 0.12 -5.10
CA LEU A 448 -25.38 -1.04 -4.24
C LEU A 448 -24.00 -1.64 -4.55
N THR A 449 -23.25 -1.90 -3.50
CA THR A 449 -21.99 -2.63 -3.50
C THR A 449 -22.09 -3.81 -2.55
N PHE A 450 -21.64 -4.99 -2.97
CA PHE A 450 -21.48 -6.14 -2.08
C PHE A 450 -20.51 -7.17 -2.67
N TYR A 451 -19.98 -8.01 -1.80
CA TYR A 451 -19.12 -9.14 -2.12
C TYR A 451 -19.86 -10.45 -1.82
N THR A 452 -19.65 -11.47 -2.64
CA THR A 452 -20.08 -12.84 -2.33
C THR A 452 -19.13 -13.86 -2.93
N ASP A 453 -18.88 -14.97 -2.23
CA ASP A 453 -18.16 -16.11 -2.79
C ASP A 453 -18.97 -17.41 -2.67
N ALA A 454 -18.68 -18.33 -3.59
CA ALA A 454 -19.30 -19.63 -3.67
C ALA A 454 -18.26 -20.76 -3.69
N ALA A 455 -18.43 -21.75 -2.84
CA ALA A 455 -17.71 -23.02 -2.88
C ALA A 455 -18.68 -24.19 -2.84
N TYR A 456 -18.34 -25.30 -3.51
CA TYR A 456 -19.18 -26.50 -3.61
C TYR A 456 -20.53 -26.29 -4.33
N GLY A 457 -21.13 -27.38 -4.82
CA GLY A 457 -22.47 -27.35 -5.41
C GLY A 457 -22.65 -26.37 -6.57
N ASN A 458 -23.90 -26.11 -6.96
CA ASN A 458 -24.26 -25.09 -7.94
C ASN A 458 -25.68 -24.52 -7.69
N SER A 459 -26.12 -24.50 -6.44
CA SER A 459 -27.41 -23.92 -6.07
C SER A 459 -27.34 -22.39 -6.13
N PRO A 460 -28.33 -21.70 -6.74
CA PRO A 460 -28.27 -20.25 -6.95
C PRO A 460 -28.47 -19.47 -5.65
N LEU A 461 -27.88 -18.27 -5.61
CA LEU A 461 -28.17 -17.23 -4.62
C LEU A 461 -28.88 -16.08 -5.34
N GLU A 462 -29.97 -15.58 -4.77
CA GLU A 462 -30.71 -14.43 -5.31
C GLU A 462 -30.63 -13.27 -4.34
N LEU A 463 -30.51 -12.05 -4.85
CA LEU A 463 -30.72 -10.84 -4.07
C LEU A 463 -32.06 -10.22 -4.48
N VAL A 464 -32.95 -10.10 -3.51
CA VAL A 464 -34.32 -9.62 -3.70
C VAL A 464 -34.65 -8.50 -2.73
N TYR A 465 -35.70 -7.74 -3.02
CA TYR A 465 -36.25 -6.72 -2.12
C TYR A 465 -37.77 -6.84 -2.03
N SER A 466 -38.35 -6.31 -0.96
CA SER A 466 -39.80 -6.33 -0.70
C SER A 466 -40.28 -5.00 -0.11
N ILE A 467 -41.40 -4.51 -0.65
CA ILE A 467 -42.12 -3.33 -0.17
C ILE A 467 -43.21 -3.68 0.85
N ASP A 468 -43.64 -4.95 0.90
CA ASP A 468 -44.77 -5.41 1.73
C ASP A 468 -44.31 -6.25 2.95
N TYR A 469 -43.04 -6.66 3.00
CA TYR A 469 -42.46 -7.28 4.19
C TYR A 469 -42.38 -6.28 5.34
N ALA A 470 -42.90 -6.66 6.51
CA ALA A 470 -43.02 -5.78 7.67
C ALA A 470 -41.92 -6.01 8.74
N GLY A 471 -40.85 -6.74 8.41
CA GLY A 471 -39.75 -7.06 9.35
C GLY A 471 -40.03 -8.26 10.28
N ALA A 472 -41.15 -8.96 10.11
CA ALA A 472 -41.51 -10.13 10.90
C ALA A 472 -42.43 -11.08 10.11
N GLY A 473 -42.59 -12.31 10.62
CA GLY A 473 -43.37 -13.36 9.97
C GLY A 473 -42.55 -14.17 8.96
N ASN A 474 -43.19 -15.14 8.32
CA ASN A 474 -42.54 -15.98 7.31
C ASN A 474 -42.30 -15.16 6.04
N PRO A 475 -41.04 -14.95 5.60
CA PRO A 475 -40.74 -14.16 4.40
C PRO A 475 -41.42 -14.66 3.13
N ALA A 476 -41.73 -15.96 3.04
CA ALA A 476 -42.43 -16.56 1.92
C ALA A 476 -43.89 -16.11 1.75
N ASP A 477 -44.49 -15.49 2.77
CA ASP A 477 -45.86 -14.98 2.73
C ASP A 477 -45.97 -13.58 2.09
N PHE A 478 -44.83 -12.99 1.70
CA PHE A 478 -44.72 -11.63 1.16
C PHE A 478 -44.17 -11.60 -0.27
N THR A 479 -44.29 -10.45 -0.93
CA THR A 479 -43.87 -10.27 -2.32
C THR A 479 -42.42 -9.82 -2.40
N TRP A 480 -41.58 -10.62 -3.04
CA TRP A 480 -40.16 -10.30 -3.27
C TRP A 480 -39.88 -10.11 -4.76
N GLN A 481 -39.22 -9.02 -5.10
CA GLN A 481 -38.79 -8.68 -6.46
C GLN A 481 -37.26 -8.79 -6.57
N PRO A 482 -36.71 -9.22 -7.72
CA PRO A 482 -35.26 -9.16 -7.95
C PRO A 482 -34.75 -7.73 -7.86
N VAL A 483 -33.59 -7.53 -7.24
CA VAL A 483 -32.94 -6.21 -7.24
C VAL A 483 -32.50 -5.87 -8.68
N PRO A 484 -32.84 -4.68 -9.20
CA PRO A 484 -32.54 -4.29 -10.57
C PRO A 484 -31.03 -4.32 -10.83
N ASN A 485 -30.64 -4.63 -12.06
CA ASN A 485 -29.26 -4.66 -12.54
C ASN A 485 -28.32 -5.64 -11.80
N ILE A 486 -28.85 -6.51 -10.95
CA ILE A 486 -28.08 -7.54 -10.25
C ILE A 486 -28.52 -8.93 -10.71
N THR A 487 -27.54 -9.73 -11.10
CA THR A 487 -27.72 -11.16 -11.34
C THR A 487 -26.48 -11.85 -10.80
N ILE A 488 -26.63 -12.58 -9.70
CA ILE A 488 -25.54 -13.35 -9.10
C ILE A 488 -25.33 -14.59 -9.97
N PRO A 489 -24.15 -14.76 -10.61
CA PRO A 489 -23.91 -15.93 -11.44
C PRO A 489 -23.95 -17.20 -10.60
N ILE A 490 -24.45 -18.29 -11.20
CA ILE A 490 -24.35 -19.61 -10.57
C ILE A 490 -22.89 -20.05 -10.63
N LYS A 491 -22.41 -20.66 -9.54
CA LYS A 491 -21.09 -21.29 -9.49
C LYS A 491 -20.86 -22.20 -10.71
N SER A 492 -19.73 -22.01 -11.38
CA SER A 492 -19.41 -22.67 -12.65
C SER A 492 -19.24 -24.20 -12.57
N ASN A 493 -18.89 -24.72 -11.40
CA ASN A 493 -18.68 -26.15 -11.15
C ASN A 493 -18.90 -26.49 -9.67
N THR A 494 -18.98 -27.78 -9.34
CA THR A 494 -19.28 -28.27 -7.98
C THR A 494 -18.04 -28.49 -7.10
N SER A 495 -16.87 -28.01 -7.52
CA SER A 495 -15.61 -28.20 -6.76
C SER A 495 -15.54 -27.33 -5.50
N SER A 496 -14.57 -27.65 -4.64
CA SER A 496 -14.25 -26.87 -3.45
C SER A 496 -13.51 -25.55 -3.72
N THR A 497 -13.13 -25.29 -4.97
CA THR A 497 -12.44 -24.05 -5.34
C THR A 497 -13.42 -22.90 -5.20
N GLU A 498 -13.04 -21.84 -4.48
CA GLU A 498 -13.88 -20.65 -4.33
C GLU A 498 -14.02 -19.89 -5.66
N GLU A 499 -15.21 -19.38 -5.92
CA GLU A 499 -15.51 -18.49 -7.04
C GLU A 499 -16.10 -17.20 -6.48
N ILE A 500 -15.49 -16.07 -6.83
CA ILE A 500 -15.75 -14.77 -6.22
C ILE A 500 -16.57 -13.91 -7.18
N PHE A 501 -17.62 -13.27 -6.67
CA PHE A 501 -18.44 -12.32 -7.39
C PHE A 501 -18.46 -10.99 -6.63
N LYS A 502 -18.00 -9.92 -7.29
CA LYS A 502 -17.98 -8.56 -6.74
C LYS A 502 -18.95 -7.68 -7.51
N PHE A 503 -19.77 -6.95 -6.77
CA PHE A 503 -20.69 -5.96 -7.30
C PHE A 503 -20.31 -4.62 -6.71
N SER A 504 -20.05 -3.64 -7.57
CA SER A 504 -19.56 -2.33 -7.13
C SER A 504 -20.36 -1.24 -7.83
N ASN A 505 -20.92 -0.33 -7.03
CA ASN A 505 -21.66 0.84 -7.49
C ASN A 505 -22.78 0.50 -8.50
N VAL A 506 -23.47 -0.63 -8.30
CA VAL A 506 -24.56 -1.06 -9.19
C VAL A 506 -25.75 -0.15 -8.98
N ASN A 507 -26.20 0.52 -10.04
CA ASN A 507 -27.35 1.41 -9.99
C ASN A 507 -28.62 0.61 -9.63
N ILE A 508 -29.27 1.00 -8.53
CA ILE A 508 -30.54 0.45 -8.06
C ILE A 508 -31.60 1.53 -7.82
N SER A 509 -31.40 2.74 -8.38
CA SER A 509 -32.24 3.93 -8.18
C SER A 509 -33.64 3.82 -8.78
N SER A 510 -33.99 2.69 -9.39
CA SER A 510 -35.36 2.40 -9.85
C SER A 510 -36.24 1.80 -8.75
N ILE A 511 -35.67 1.40 -7.61
CA ILE A 511 -36.42 1.00 -6.42
C ILE A 511 -37.06 2.26 -5.82
N THR A 512 -38.30 2.13 -5.35
CA THR A 512 -39.05 3.21 -4.69
C THR A 512 -39.69 2.70 -3.41
N GLY A 513 -40.01 3.60 -2.48
CA GLY A 513 -40.59 3.27 -1.19
C GLY A 513 -39.58 2.82 -0.13
N THR A 514 -40.12 2.46 1.03
CA THR A 514 -39.36 1.89 2.15
C THR A 514 -39.33 0.36 2.04
N VAL A 515 -38.15 -0.23 1.82
CA VAL A 515 -38.01 -1.65 1.44
C VAL A 515 -37.07 -2.44 2.34
N TYR A 516 -37.29 -3.76 2.42
CA TYR A 516 -36.33 -4.72 2.97
C TYR A 516 -35.56 -5.41 1.85
N PHE A 517 -34.28 -5.69 2.06
CA PHE A 517 -33.47 -6.53 1.17
C PHE A 517 -33.29 -7.92 1.78
N ALA A 518 -33.24 -8.94 0.93
CA ALA A 518 -32.93 -10.29 1.36
C ALA A 518 -32.04 -11.02 0.36
N PHE A 519 -31.01 -11.70 0.87
CA PHE A 519 -30.40 -12.81 0.16
C PHE A 519 -31.28 -14.04 0.35
N LYS A 520 -31.75 -14.60 -0.75
CA LYS A 520 -32.64 -15.75 -0.80
C LYS A 520 -31.87 -16.93 -1.39
N TYR A 521 -31.80 -18.01 -0.63
CA TYR A 521 -31.08 -19.21 -1.00
C TYR A 521 -32.01 -20.42 -1.01
N TYR A 522 -31.91 -21.21 -2.08
CA TYR A 522 -32.68 -22.44 -2.24
C TYR A 522 -31.78 -23.58 -2.72
N SER A 523 -31.83 -24.71 -2.03
CA SER A 523 -31.18 -25.95 -2.46
C SER A 523 -32.12 -27.14 -2.30
N ASN A 524 -32.13 -28.02 -3.30
CA ASN A 524 -32.85 -29.29 -3.30
C ASN A 524 -31.88 -30.46 -3.05
N GLY A 525 -31.05 -30.38 -1.99
CA GLY A 525 -30.11 -31.43 -1.59
C GLY A 525 -28.77 -31.47 -2.34
N VAL A 526 -28.45 -30.44 -3.15
CA VAL A 526 -27.10 -30.26 -3.74
C VAL A 526 -26.62 -28.83 -3.44
N PRO A 527 -26.26 -28.59 -2.18
CA PRO A 527 -26.11 -27.23 -1.67
C PRO A 527 -24.75 -26.62 -2.01
N THR A 528 -24.75 -25.31 -2.25
CA THR A 528 -23.56 -24.46 -2.40
C THR A 528 -23.30 -23.73 -1.11
N ARG A 529 -22.03 -23.63 -0.69
CA ARG A 529 -21.62 -22.72 0.38
C ARG A 529 -21.54 -21.33 -0.23
N TRP A 530 -22.41 -20.44 0.22
CA TRP A 530 -22.36 -19.03 -0.13
C TRP A 530 -21.96 -18.22 1.10
N THR A 531 -21.11 -17.22 0.90
CA THR A 531 -20.81 -16.17 1.89
C THR A 531 -21.22 -14.83 1.28
N VAL A 532 -21.66 -13.90 2.12
CA VAL A 532 -21.87 -12.51 1.72
C VAL A 532 -21.07 -11.60 2.63
N ASP A 533 -20.57 -10.52 2.06
CA ASP A 533 -19.76 -9.54 2.76
C ASP A 533 -19.92 -8.13 2.16
N SER A 534 -19.55 -7.09 2.92
CA SER A 534 -19.44 -5.70 2.48
C SER A 534 -20.69 -5.16 1.77
N PHE A 535 -21.88 -5.46 2.31
CA PHE A 535 -23.16 -4.99 1.77
C PHE A 535 -23.39 -3.52 2.10
N LYS A 536 -23.39 -2.67 1.07
CA LYS A 536 -23.47 -1.22 1.22
C LYS A 536 -24.40 -0.61 0.17
N ILE A 537 -25.35 0.20 0.62
CA ILE A 537 -26.19 1.05 -0.22
C ILE A 537 -25.83 2.51 0.06
N THR A 538 -25.52 3.23 -1.00
CA THR A 538 -25.22 4.65 -0.97
C THR A 538 -26.14 5.42 -1.91
N ALA A 539 -26.37 6.70 -1.65
CA ALA A 539 -27.06 7.62 -2.54
C ALA A 539 -26.15 8.79 -2.92
N GLU A 540 -26.56 9.56 -3.92
CA GLU A 540 -25.94 10.83 -4.26
C GLU A 540 -26.00 11.79 -3.07
N ASN A 541 -25.02 12.69 -3.00
CA ASN A 541 -24.97 13.68 -1.94
C ASN A 541 -25.53 15.00 -2.46
N GLU A 542 -26.69 15.41 -1.96
CA GLU A 542 -27.34 16.66 -2.38
C GLU A 542 -26.56 17.92 -1.96
N ASN A 543 -25.54 17.79 -1.09
CA ASN A 543 -24.67 18.89 -0.66
C ASN A 543 -23.28 18.83 -1.30
N GLU A 544 -23.10 18.06 -2.37
CA GLU A 544 -21.86 18.03 -3.13
C GLU A 544 -21.75 19.27 -4.03
N ASP A 545 -20.57 19.87 -4.06
CA ASP A 545 -20.15 20.97 -4.92
C ASP A 545 -18.80 20.54 -5.53
N THR A 546 -18.82 20.14 -6.80
CA THR A 546 -17.70 19.43 -7.43
C THR A 546 -16.53 20.36 -7.73
N ASP A 547 -16.82 21.55 -8.25
CA ASP A 547 -15.82 22.53 -8.66
C ASP A 547 -15.52 23.59 -7.58
N ASN A 548 -16.24 23.55 -6.46
CA ASN A 548 -16.09 24.39 -5.28
C ASN A 548 -16.26 25.89 -5.59
N ASP A 549 -17.14 26.21 -6.53
CA ASP A 549 -17.49 27.59 -6.86
C ASP A 549 -18.49 28.21 -5.85
N GLY A 550 -19.03 27.38 -4.95
CA GLY A 550 -19.99 27.76 -3.91
C GLY A 550 -21.45 27.44 -4.25
N VAL A 551 -21.72 26.85 -5.41
CA VAL A 551 -23.03 26.38 -5.85
C VAL A 551 -23.04 24.85 -5.87
N LEU A 552 -24.00 24.25 -5.15
CA LEU A 552 -24.12 22.78 -5.10
C LEU A 552 -24.44 22.22 -6.49
N ASN A 553 -23.89 21.04 -6.81
CA ASN A 553 -24.09 20.33 -8.08
C ASN A 553 -25.55 20.26 -8.54
N VAL A 554 -26.48 20.09 -7.58
CA VAL A 554 -27.92 20.02 -7.86
C VAL A 554 -28.52 21.32 -8.41
N ASN A 555 -27.84 22.44 -8.19
CA ASN A 555 -28.21 23.80 -8.61
C ASN A 555 -27.19 24.40 -9.60
N ASP A 556 -26.12 23.68 -9.92
CA ASP A 556 -25.01 24.16 -10.73
C ASP A 556 -25.19 23.76 -12.20
N SER A 557 -25.29 24.77 -13.06
CA SER A 557 -25.41 24.62 -14.52
C SER A 557 -24.06 24.67 -15.23
N CYS A 558 -23.00 25.06 -14.52
CA CYS A 558 -21.65 25.30 -15.00
C CYS A 558 -20.62 24.49 -14.20
N PRO A 559 -20.65 23.14 -14.25
CA PRO A 559 -19.95 22.22 -13.32
C PRO A 559 -18.41 22.18 -13.36
N ASN A 560 -17.78 23.16 -14.01
CA ASN A 560 -16.32 23.29 -14.11
C ASN A 560 -15.89 24.76 -14.10
N THR A 561 -16.51 25.57 -13.24
CA THR A 561 -16.18 26.98 -13.09
C THR A 561 -14.75 27.15 -12.61
N PRO A 562 -13.92 27.98 -13.30
CA PRO A 562 -12.54 28.18 -12.90
C PRO A 562 -12.41 28.66 -11.45
N ALA A 563 -11.54 28.00 -10.68
CA ALA A 563 -11.36 28.27 -9.26
C ALA A 563 -11.00 29.74 -8.99
N GLY A 564 -11.75 30.39 -8.10
CA GLY A 564 -11.55 31.77 -7.67
C GLY A 564 -12.31 32.82 -8.48
N GLU A 565 -13.01 32.43 -9.54
CA GLU A 565 -13.97 33.31 -10.22
C GLU A 565 -15.23 33.51 -9.36
N SER A 566 -15.89 34.65 -9.53
CA SER A 566 -17.21 34.88 -8.93
C SER A 566 -18.30 34.36 -9.84
N VAL A 567 -19.26 33.64 -9.27
CA VAL A 567 -20.34 32.96 -10.01
C VAL A 567 -21.71 33.57 -9.75
N ASP A 568 -22.63 33.36 -10.69
CA ASP A 568 -24.04 33.66 -10.51
C ASP A 568 -24.75 32.59 -9.66
N ALA A 569 -26.08 32.68 -9.54
CA ALA A 569 -26.85 31.73 -8.73
C ALA A 569 -26.89 30.30 -9.30
N ASN A 570 -26.43 30.11 -10.55
CA ASN A 570 -26.40 28.82 -11.25
C ASN A 570 -24.96 28.29 -11.38
N GLY A 571 -24.00 28.86 -10.66
CA GLY A 571 -22.59 28.44 -10.71
C GLY A 571 -21.83 28.97 -11.93
N CYS A 572 -22.41 29.85 -12.75
CA CYS A 572 -21.75 30.30 -13.97
C CYS A 572 -20.91 31.56 -13.73
N SER A 573 -19.62 31.52 -14.05
CA SER A 573 -18.79 32.72 -14.13
C SER A 573 -19.14 33.55 -15.38
N ILE A 574 -18.81 34.85 -15.37
CA ILE A 574 -19.05 35.76 -16.52
C ILE A 574 -18.48 35.19 -17.83
N GLY A 575 -17.33 34.51 -17.76
CA GLY A 575 -16.69 33.94 -18.95
C GLY A 575 -17.38 32.69 -19.52
N GLN A 576 -18.22 32.02 -18.74
CA GLN A 576 -18.98 30.82 -19.14
C GLN A 576 -20.39 31.14 -19.66
N LEU A 577 -20.88 32.35 -19.41
CA LEU A 577 -22.16 32.83 -19.95
C LEU A 577 -22.07 33.05 -21.47
N ASP A 578 -23.22 33.07 -22.14
CA ASP A 578 -23.39 33.41 -23.55
C ASP A 578 -24.42 34.55 -23.61
N ASP A 579 -23.93 35.79 -23.58
CA ASP A 579 -24.78 36.98 -23.37
C ASP A 579 -25.68 37.29 -24.58
N ASP A 580 -25.24 36.97 -25.80
CA ASP A 580 -25.98 37.23 -27.03
C ASP A 580 -26.68 35.99 -27.64
N ASN A 581 -26.47 34.82 -27.02
CA ASN A 581 -27.07 33.53 -27.35
C ASN A 581 -26.72 33.04 -28.77
N ASP A 582 -25.50 33.31 -29.21
CA ASP A 582 -25.00 32.87 -30.51
C ASP A 582 -24.35 31.48 -30.48
N GLY A 583 -24.20 30.90 -29.28
CA GLY A 583 -23.64 29.58 -29.02
C GLY A 583 -22.16 29.59 -28.64
N VAL A 584 -21.53 30.76 -28.49
CA VAL A 584 -20.14 30.92 -28.06
C VAL A 584 -20.10 31.63 -26.70
N GLN A 585 -19.49 31.00 -25.70
CA GLN A 585 -19.36 31.61 -24.36
C GLN A 585 -18.49 32.87 -24.41
N ASN A 586 -18.81 33.85 -23.56
CA ASN A 586 -18.19 35.17 -23.46
C ASN A 586 -16.64 35.13 -23.41
N SER A 587 -16.04 34.11 -22.79
CA SER A 587 -14.57 33.98 -22.71
C SER A 587 -13.90 33.58 -24.04
N LEU A 588 -14.67 33.02 -24.97
CA LEU A 588 -14.25 32.61 -26.32
C LEU A 588 -14.84 33.49 -27.42
N ASP A 589 -15.75 34.39 -27.05
CA ASP A 589 -16.49 35.24 -27.97
C ASP A 589 -15.72 36.54 -28.26
N VAL A 590 -15.42 36.74 -29.55
CA VAL A 590 -14.73 37.93 -30.08
C VAL A 590 -15.75 39.01 -30.47
N CYS A 591 -17.00 38.64 -30.73
CA CYS A 591 -18.05 39.49 -31.27
C CYS A 591 -19.31 39.44 -30.37
N PRO A 592 -19.27 40.07 -29.18
CA PRO A 592 -20.23 39.90 -28.05
C PRO A 592 -21.65 40.44 -28.27
N ASN A 593 -22.05 40.73 -29.52
CA ASN A 593 -23.37 41.18 -29.90
C ASN A 593 -23.73 40.67 -31.31
N THR A 594 -23.53 39.39 -31.57
CA THR A 594 -24.00 38.71 -32.77
C THR A 594 -25.49 38.98 -32.99
N PRO A 595 -25.88 39.55 -34.15
CA PRO A 595 -27.27 39.85 -34.40
C PRO A 595 -28.16 38.61 -34.33
N ILE A 596 -29.29 38.75 -33.63
CA ILE A 596 -30.26 37.67 -33.42
C ILE A 596 -30.69 37.03 -34.75
N GLY A 597 -30.49 35.71 -34.86
CA GLY A 597 -30.88 34.91 -36.00
C GLY A 597 -29.80 34.79 -37.09
N GLU A 598 -28.65 35.43 -36.92
CA GLU A 598 -27.47 35.19 -37.74
C GLU A 598 -26.66 34.01 -37.17
N ALA A 599 -25.97 33.27 -38.05
CA ALA A 599 -25.11 32.18 -37.63
C ALA A 599 -23.72 32.74 -37.26
N ALA A 600 -23.33 32.56 -35.99
CA ALA A 600 -21.98 32.84 -35.53
C ALA A 600 -20.99 31.77 -36.01
N ASN A 601 -19.74 32.18 -36.20
CA ASN A 601 -18.61 31.28 -36.42
C ASN A 601 -18.04 30.78 -35.06
N ALA A 602 -16.93 30.05 -35.09
CA ALA A 602 -16.32 29.47 -33.89
C ALA A 602 -15.75 30.50 -32.89
N THR A 603 -15.68 31.78 -33.26
CA THR A 603 -15.24 32.89 -32.39
C THR A 603 -16.39 33.85 -32.06
N GLY A 604 -17.64 33.42 -32.28
CA GLY A 604 -18.82 34.22 -31.97
C GLY A 604 -19.13 35.33 -32.98
N CYS A 605 -18.55 35.33 -34.19
CA CYS A 605 -18.79 36.41 -35.17
C CYS A 605 -19.67 35.94 -36.34
N SER A 606 -20.68 36.73 -36.71
CA SER A 606 -21.46 36.51 -37.93
C SER A 606 -20.85 37.19 -39.16
N SER A 607 -21.33 36.82 -40.35
CA SER A 607 -20.92 37.47 -41.60
C SER A 607 -21.25 38.97 -41.66
N SER A 608 -22.17 39.49 -40.84
CA SER A 608 -22.45 40.92 -40.80
C SER A 608 -21.49 41.72 -39.91
N GLN A 609 -20.68 41.02 -39.11
CA GLN A 609 -19.70 41.58 -38.18
C GLN A 609 -18.25 41.37 -38.64
N LEU A 610 -18.06 40.59 -39.72
CA LEU A 610 -16.75 40.32 -40.31
C LEU A 610 -16.54 41.15 -41.58
N ASP A 611 -15.31 41.62 -41.75
CA ASP A 611 -14.78 42.30 -42.94
C ASP A 611 -13.40 41.67 -43.21
N ASP A 612 -13.39 40.64 -44.05
CA ASP A 612 -12.22 39.77 -44.22
C ASP A 612 -11.07 40.46 -44.99
N ASP A 613 -11.38 41.39 -45.90
CA ASP A 613 -10.39 42.10 -46.72
C ASP A 613 -10.12 43.54 -46.25
N ASN A 614 -10.86 44.01 -45.23
CA ASN A 614 -10.74 45.30 -44.57
C ASN A 614 -10.98 46.49 -45.52
N ASP A 615 -11.89 46.33 -46.47
CA ASP A 615 -12.28 47.37 -47.42
C ASP A 615 -13.40 48.28 -46.89
N GLY A 616 -14.02 47.90 -45.78
CA GLY A 616 -15.11 48.62 -45.11
C GLY A 616 -16.52 48.13 -45.47
N VAL A 617 -16.65 47.07 -46.28
CA VAL A 617 -17.90 46.38 -46.60
C VAL A 617 -17.93 45.02 -45.91
N MET A 618 -18.92 44.83 -45.03
CA MET A 618 -19.03 43.58 -44.26
C MET A 618 -19.37 42.38 -45.17
N ASN A 619 -18.87 41.20 -44.82
CA ASN A 619 -18.94 39.97 -45.63
C ASN A 619 -20.38 39.61 -46.07
N ASN A 620 -21.41 39.94 -45.28
CA ASN A 620 -22.81 39.64 -45.62
C ASN A 620 -23.36 40.44 -46.80
N VAL A 621 -22.77 41.60 -47.10
CA VAL A 621 -23.16 42.49 -48.20
C VAL A 621 -22.04 42.73 -49.20
N ASP A 622 -20.88 42.12 -48.98
CA ASP A 622 -19.73 42.22 -49.86
C ASP A 622 -19.87 41.33 -51.10
N ALA A 623 -19.96 41.98 -52.26
CA ALA A 623 -20.00 41.31 -53.56
C ALA A 623 -18.60 41.03 -54.14
N CYS A 624 -17.54 41.57 -53.53
CA CYS A 624 -16.15 41.51 -53.97
C CYS A 624 -15.21 41.18 -52.78
N PRO A 625 -15.20 39.92 -52.28
CA PRO A 625 -14.54 39.49 -51.03
C PRO A 625 -13.00 39.57 -50.95
N ASN A 626 -12.37 40.24 -51.92
CA ASN A 626 -10.92 40.38 -52.02
C ASN A 626 -10.55 41.73 -52.67
N THR A 627 -11.25 42.80 -52.34
CA THR A 627 -10.93 44.16 -52.78
C THR A 627 -9.48 44.50 -52.40
N PRO A 628 -8.61 44.81 -53.37
CA PRO A 628 -7.23 45.16 -53.07
C PRO A 628 -7.15 46.44 -52.22
N THR A 629 -6.26 46.45 -51.24
CA THR A 629 -6.08 47.58 -50.32
C THR A 629 -5.87 48.91 -51.05
N GLY A 630 -6.74 49.88 -50.79
CA GLY A 630 -6.66 51.24 -51.34
C GLY A 630 -7.48 51.50 -52.60
N GLU A 631 -8.19 50.49 -53.11
CA GLU A 631 -9.24 50.70 -54.11
C GLU A 631 -10.47 51.36 -53.48
N THR A 632 -11.23 52.11 -54.28
CA THR A 632 -12.47 52.74 -53.82
C THR A 632 -13.63 51.76 -53.86
N VAL A 633 -14.26 51.54 -52.70
CA VAL A 633 -15.40 50.62 -52.50
C VAL A 633 -16.75 51.33 -52.64
#